data_AF-A0A925KDR2-F1
#
_entry.id   AF-A0A925KDR2-F1
#
_cell.length_a   1.000
_cell.length_b   1.000
_cell.length_c   1.000
_cell.angle_alpha   90.00
_cell.angle_beta   90.00
_cell.angle_gamma   90.00
#
_symmetry.space_group_name_H-M   'P 1'
#
loop_
_entity.id
_entity.type
_entity.pdbx_description
1 polymer ?
#
loop_
_entity_poly.entity_id
_entity_poly.type
_entity_poly.pdbx_seq_one_letter_code
_entity_poly.pdbx_strand_id
1 'polypeptide(L)' 'MSFAKAERAKLLASPRIGPVVVLRLEQVGLDSLAKLRHVGVEDAIRLVCAHVGDTAWANRRRALQRVLREHLAIDQR' A
#
# COMPACT_ATOMS: atom_id res chain seq x y z
N MET A 1 -8.20 3.41 -11.32
CA MET A 1 -6.83 3.98 -11.44
C MET A 1 -5.87 2.97 -10.85
N SER A 2 -4.65 2.86 -11.40
CA SER A 2 -3.67 1.84 -11.00
C SER A 2 -2.38 2.52 -10.56
N PHE A 3 -1.62 1.86 -9.69
CA PHE A 3 -0.31 2.36 -9.28
C PHE A 3 0.61 2.60 -10.47
N ALA A 4 1.40 3.66 -10.42
CA ALA A 4 2.45 3.87 -11.40
C ALA A 4 3.42 2.67 -11.39
N LYS A 5 3.95 2.29 -12.56
CA LYS A 5 4.87 1.13 -12.69
C LYS A 5 6.02 1.19 -11.68
N ALA A 6 6.58 2.38 -11.43
CA ALA A 6 7.65 2.58 -10.47
C ALA A 6 7.21 2.32 -9.01
N GLU A 7 6.05 2.83 -8.60
CA GLU A 7 5.50 2.61 -7.25
C GLU A 7 5.10 1.16 -7.04
N ARG A 8 4.49 0.54 -8.07
CA ARG A 8 4.14 -0.88 -8.07
C ARG A 8 5.39 -1.76 -7.93
N ALA A 9 6.48 -1.43 -8.62
CA ALA A 9 7.75 -2.14 -8.47
C ALA A 9 8.30 -2.01 -7.04
N LYS A 10 8.25 -0.82 -6.43
CA LYS A 10 8.64 -0.61 -5.02
C LYS A 10 7.80 -1.44 -4.05
N LEU A 11 6.48 -1.48 -4.26
CA LEU A 11 5.56 -2.30 -3.46
C LEU A 11 5.93 -3.78 -3.58
N LEU A 12 6.08 -4.29 -4.80
CA LEU A 12 6.42 -5.70 -5.06
C LEU A 12 7.84 -6.09 -4.59
N ALA A 13 8.77 -5.15 -4.53
CA ALA A 13 10.10 -5.37 -3.97
C ALA A 13 10.07 -5.55 -2.44
N SER A 14 8.98 -5.15 -1.76
CA SER A 14 8.87 -5.31 -0.32
C SER A 14 8.44 -6.72 0.06
N PRO A 15 9.21 -7.47 0.88
CA PRO A 15 8.75 -8.67 1.56
C PRO A 15 7.33 -8.55 2.10
N ARG A 16 6.53 -9.59 1.82
CA ARG A 16 5.12 -9.74 2.20
C ARG A 16 4.12 -8.89 1.42
N ILE A 17 4.56 -8.15 0.39
CA ILE A 17 3.66 -7.49 -0.57
C ILE A 17 3.71 -8.25 -1.89
N GLY A 18 2.58 -8.88 -2.24
CA GLY A 18 2.40 -9.56 -3.52
C GLY A 18 1.51 -8.75 -4.49
N PRO A 19 1.37 -9.20 -5.74
CA PRO A 19 0.50 -8.55 -6.73
C PRO A 19 -0.95 -8.43 -6.28
N VAL A 20 -1.45 -9.38 -5.50
CA VAL A 20 -2.79 -9.33 -4.89
C VAL A 20 -2.94 -8.13 -3.94
N VAL A 21 -1.91 -7.82 -3.17
CA VAL A 21 -1.92 -6.68 -2.22
C VAL A 21 -2.06 -5.37 -2.99
N VAL A 22 -1.30 -5.22 -4.08
CA VAL A 22 -1.40 -4.03 -4.94
C VAL A 22 -2.80 -3.90 -5.55
N LEU A 23 -3.33 -4.99 -6.10
CA LEU A 23 -4.66 -5.01 -6.70
C LEU A 23 -5.76 -4.59 -5.70
N ARG A 24 -5.69 -5.06 -4.44
CA ARG A 24 -6.67 -4.68 -3.42
C ARG A 24 -6.58 -3.21 -3.05
N LEU A 25 -5.38 -2.63 -3.01
CA LEU A 25 -5.22 -1.19 -2.79
C LEU A 25 -5.85 -0.40 -3.94
N GLU A 26 -5.64 -0.83 -5.19
CA GLU A 26 -6.26 -0.21 -6.37
C GLU A 26 -7.79 -0.28 -6.34
N GLN A 27 -8.35 -1.40 -5.87
CA GLN A 27 -9.81 -1.60 -5.75
C GLN A 27 -10.46 -0.66 -4.74
N VAL A 28 -9.76 -0.27 -3.67
CA VAL A 28 -10.26 0.73 -2.71
C VAL A 28 -9.95 2.17 -3.12
N GLY A 29 -9.41 2.38 -4.33
CA GLY A 29 -9.08 3.71 -4.86
C GLY A 29 -7.74 4.28 -4.38
N LEU A 30 -6.87 3.43 -3.81
CA LEU A 30 -5.48 3.80 -3.50
C LEU A 30 -4.61 3.44 -4.71
N ASP A 31 -4.40 4.42 -5.58
CA ASP A 31 -3.60 4.29 -6.81
C ASP A 31 -2.22 4.97 -6.74
N SER A 32 -1.81 5.49 -5.58
CA SER A 32 -0.47 6.06 -5.38
C SER A 32 -0.02 5.98 -3.93
N LEU A 33 1.30 5.96 -3.71
CA LEU A 33 1.91 6.00 -2.39
C LEU A 33 1.62 7.35 -1.71
N ALA A 34 1.46 8.42 -2.50
CA ALA A 34 1.03 9.72 -2.00
C ALA A 34 -0.38 9.68 -1.42
N LYS A 35 -1.36 9.05 -2.09
CA LYS A 35 -2.70 8.82 -1.55
C LYS A 35 -2.68 7.93 -0.32
N LEU A 36 -1.90 6.84 -0.36
CA LEU A 36 -1.71 5.96 0.79
C LEU A 36 -1.13 6.70 2.00
N ARG A 37 -0.19 7.62 1.76
CA ARG A 37 0.38 8.50 2.79
C ARG A 37 -0.67 9.48 3.33
N HIS A 38 -1.47 10.07 2.45
CA HIS A 38 -2.47 11.07 2.80
C HIS A 38 -3.61 10.47 3.64
N VAL A 39 -4.13 9.30 3.24
CA VAL A 39 -5.14 8.55 4.01
C VAL A 39 -4.54 7.95 5.28
N GLY A 40 -3.26 7.54 5.22
CA GLY A 40 -2.59 6.84 6.30
C GLY A 40 -2.72 5.32 6.17
N VAL A 41 -1.69 4.61 6.60
CA VAL A 41 -1.63 3.13 6.45
C VAL A 41 -2.72 2.43 7.26
N GLU A 42 -3.11 2.96 8.42
CA GLU A 42 -4.16 2.34 9.23
C GLU A 42 -5.53 2.44 8.57
N ASP A 43 -5.92 3.62 8.11
CA ASP A 43 -7.21 3.82 7.45
C ASP A 43 -7.26 3.15 6.08
N ALA A 44 -6.15 3.12 5.34
CA ALA A 44 -6.04 2.32 4.12
C ALA A 44 -6.29 0.83 4.39
N ILE A 45 -5.74 0.28 5.48
CA ILE A 45 -5.99 -1.11 5.85
C ILE A 45 -7.42 -1.32 6.29
N ARG A 46 -8.01 -0.40 7.05
CA ARG A 46 -9.44 -0.49 7.41
C ARG A 46 -10.33 -0.51 6.18
N LEU A 47 -10.05 0.34 5.19
CA LEU A 47 -10.76 0.37 3.91
C LEU A 47 -10.64 -0.96 3.17
N VAL A 48 -9.42 -1.51 3.06
CA VAL A 48 -9.20 -2.80 2.40
C VAL A 48 -9.84 -3.96 3.18
N CYS A 49 -9.71 -3.99 4.50
CA CYS A 49 -10.37 -4.98 5.35
C CYS A 49 -11.90 -4.92 5.19
N ALA A 50 -12.49 -3.72 5.17
CA ALA A 50 -13.93 -3.55 4.97
C ALA A 50 -14.38 -3.97 3.57
N HIS A 51 -13.55 -3.74 2.54
CA HIS A 51 -13.85 -4.12 1.16
C HIS A 51 -13.68 -5.62 0.89
N VAL A 52 -12.66 -6.26 1.48
CA VAL A 52 -12.35 -7.68 1.28
C VAL A 52 -13.07 -8.57 2.28
N GLY A 53 -13.48 -8.04 3.43
CA GLY A 53 -14.08 -8.81 4.54
C GLY A 53 -13.08 -9.61 5.37
N ASP A 54 -11.78 -9.41 5.16
CA ASP A 54 -10.72 -10.20 5.79
C ASP A 54 -9.78 -9.32 6.65
N THR A 55 -9.69 -9.63 7.94
CA THR A 55 -8.86 -8.93 8.92
C THR A 55 -7.38 -9.32 8.85
N ALA A 56 -7.02 -10.40 8.15
CA ALA A 56 -5.64 -10.83 7.92
C ALA A 56 -4.80 -9.78 7.17
N TRP A 57 -5.46 -8.79 6.54
CA TRP A 57 -4.83 -7.59 6.00
C TRP A 57 -4.08 -6.73 7.03
N ALA A 58 -4.44 -6.82 8.31
CA ALA A 58 -3.70 -6.16 9.39
C ALA A 58 -2.21 -6.57 9.44
N ASN A 59 -1.88 -7.80 9.02
CA ASN A 59 -0.50 -8.28 8.95
C ASN A 59 0.34 -7.56 7.87
N ARG A 60 -0.31 -6.90 6.90
CA ARG A 60 0.34 -6.11 5.84
C ARG A 60 0.70 -4.70 6.28
N ARG A 61 0.18 -4.22 7.43
CA ARG A 61 0.49 -2.90 8.02
C ARG A 61 1.96 -2.58 8.06
N ARG A 62 2.75 -3.48 8.64
CA ARG A 62 4.19 -3.26 8.77
C ARG A 62 4.89 -3.17 7.41
N ALA A 63 4.44 -3.95 6.43
CA ALA A 63 5.02 -3.94 5.09
C ALA A 63 4.71 -2.62 4.37
N LEU A 64 3.47 -2.14 4.43
CA LEU A 64 3.08 -0.85 3.86
C LEU A 64 3.80 0.33 4.53
N GLN A 65 3.89 0.33 5.86
CA GLN A 65 4.65 1.35 6.61
C GLN A 65 6.13 1.36 6.24
N ARG A 66 6.70 0.19 5.90
CA ARG A 66 8.10 0.09 5.46
C ARG A 66 8.27 0.73 4.08
N VAL A 67 7.44 0.36 3.11
CA VAL A 67 7.48 0.96 1.76
C VAL A 67 7.27 2.45 1.82
N LEU A 68 6.33 2.94 2.64
CA LEU A 68 6.09 4.37 2.79
C LEU A 68 7.32 5.11 3.35
N ARG A 69 7.99 4.53 4.35
CA ARG A 69 9.22 5.07 4.92
C ARG A 69 10.37 5.08 3.92
N GLU A 70 10.56 3.98 3.19
CA GLU A 70 11.57 3.88 2.12
C GLU A 70 11.29 4.89 1.00
N HIS A 71 10.01 5.08 0.63
CA HIS A 71 9.61 6.05 -0.37
C HIS A 71 9.90 7.49 0.08
N LEU A 72 9.57 7.84 1.33
CA LEU A 72 9.87 9.16 1.91
C LEU A 72 11.37 9.45 1.99
N ALA A 73 12.19 8.43 2.24
CA ALA A 73 13.64 8.59 2.27
C ALA A 73 14.25 8.84 0.87
N ILE A 74 13.59 8.40 -0.20
CA ILE A 74 14.01 8.64 -1.59
C ILE A 74 13.54 10.02 -2.07
N ASP A 75 12.38 10.49 -1.64
CA ASP A 75 11.77 11.76 -2.09
C ASP A 75 12.51 13.01 -1.56
N GLN A 76 13.35 12.86 -0.51
CA GLN A 76 14.13 13.95 0.09
C GLN A 76 15.59 14.05 -0.40
N ARG A 77 15.95 13.39 -1.51
CA ARG A 77 17.32 13.33 -2.01
C ARG A 77 17.42 13.77 -3.46
#